data_AF-A0A1C7N857-F1
#
_entry.id   AF-A0A1C7N857-F1
#
_cell.length_a   1.000
_cell.length_b   1.000
_cell.length_c   1.000
_cell.angle_alpha   90.00
_cell.angle_beta   90.00
_cell.angle_gamma   90.00
#
_symmetry.space_group_name_H-M   'P 1'
#
loop_
_entity.id
_entity.type
_entity.pdbx_description
1 polymer ?
#
loop_
_entity_poly.entity_id
_entity_poly.type
_entity_poly.pdbx_seq_one_letter_code
_entity_poly.pdbx_strand_id
1 'polypeptide(L)'
;MKVDERDLRHLRSIVTKNPFLSFDAVKHELEKFGVNVCRATVIEYLQDMGFSSYYTKKKPALTLQHKQKRLKLAQKHVNWITDQWASVIWLDESRYDTEGHRGGLRVIRQQSQAYKVHACLGPVPPWAFF
;
A
#
# COMPACT_ATOMS: atom_id res chain seq x y z
N MET A 1 13.79 6.85 30.00
CA MET A 1 13.01 7.95 29.40
C MET A 1 11.73 7.35 28.85
N LYS A 2 10.57 7.72 29.40
CA LYS A 2 9.27 7.15 29.03
C LYS A 2 8.63 8.12 28.03
N VAL A 3 8.27 7.60 26.86
CA VAL A 3 7.56 8.37 25.82
C VAL A 3 6.19 8.75 26.36
N ASP A 4 5.80 10.02 26.23
CA ASP A 4 4.52 10.52 26.76
C ASP A 4 3.38 10.39 25.72
N GLU A 5 2.15 10.70 26.13
CA GLU A 5 0.98 10.65 25.23
C GLU A 5 1.04 11.69 24.10
N ARG A 6 1.77 12.79 24.28
CA ARG A 6 1.99 13.80 23.22
C ARG A 6 2.96 13.23 22.18
N ASP A 7 4.02 12.56 22.59
CA ASP A 7 5.02 11.93 21.75
C ASP A 7 4.40 10.80 20.92
N LEU A 8 3.53 9.98 21.52
CA LEU A 8 2.78 8.94 20.80
C LEU A 8 1.85 9.52 19.73
N ARG A 9 1.20 10.66 20.03
CA ARG A 9 0.40 11.40 19.03
C ARG A 9 1.27 11.96 17.90
N HIS A 10 2.46 12.46 18.20
CA HIS A 10 3.41 12.91 17.18
C HIS A 10 3.91 11.74 16.32
N LEU A 11 4.28 10.62 16.94
CA LEU A 11 4.70 9.40 16.24
C LEU A 11 3.62 8.94 15.25
N ARG A 12 2.36 8.86 15.70
CA ARG A 12 1.22 8.54 14.81
C ARG A 12 1.06 9.56 13.68
N SER A 13 1.20 10.85 13.97
CA SER A 13 1.11 11.93 12.98
C SER A 13 2.18 11.80 11.89
N ILE A 14 3.42 11.46 12.27
CA ILE A 14 4.53 11.28 11.33
C ILE A 14 4.23 10.16 10.34
N VAL A 15 3.88 8.95 10.83
CA VAL A 15 3.63 7.79 9.96
C VAL A 15 2.34 7.90 9.15
N THR A 16 1.33 8.62 9.64
CA THR A 16 0.09 8.84 8.88
C THR A 16 0.25 9.89 7.78
N LYS A 17 1.07 10.92 7.99
CA LYS A 17 1.37 11.94 6.97
C LYS A 17 2.29 11.41 5.88
N ASN A 18 3.33 10.66 6.26
CA ASN A 18 4.24 10.05 5.30
C ASN A 18 4.48 8.56 5.65
N PRO A 19 3.62 7.66 5.14
CA PRO A 19 3.74 6.23 5.39
C PRO A 19 4.94 5.57 4.70
N PHE A 20 5.64 6.26 3.79
CA PHE A 20 6.81 5.71 3.08
C PHE A 20 8.13 5.89 3.86
N LEU A 21 8.08 6.51 5.03
CA LEU A 21 9.26 6.67 5.89
C LEU A 21 9.76 5.31 6.38
N SER A 22 11.09 5.18 6.49
CA SER A 22 11.71 4.09 7.23
C SER A 22 11.57 4.33 8.73
N PHE A 23 11.71 3.27 9.54
CA PHE A 23 11.73 3.43 11.00
C PHE A 23 12.84 4.38 11.48
N ASP A 24 13.98 4.39 10.80
CA ASP A 24 15.09 5.30 11.09
C ASP A 24 14.73 6.75 10.77
N ALA A 25 14.04 7.00 9.65
CA ALA A 25 13.55 8.34 9.33
C ALA A 25 12.48 8.81 10.33
N VAL A 26 11.57 7.92 10.76
CA VAL A 26 10.59 8.22 11.83
C VAL A 26 11.28 8.57 13.15
N LYS A 27 12.34 7.82 13.51
CA LYS A 27 13.16 8.10 14.69
C LYS A 27 13.80 9.50 14.60
N HIS A 28 14.40 9.84 13.47
CA HIS A 28 15.00 11.17 13.27
C HIS A 28 13.97 12.30 13.30
N GLU A 29 12.76 12.08 12.80
CA GLU A 29 11.68 13.06 12.95
C GLU A 29 11.29 13.27 14.42
N LEU A 30 11.23 12.21 15.23
CA LEU A 30 10.99 12.32 16.67
C LEU A 30 12.12 13.04 17.42
N GLU A 31 13.38 12.80 17.03
CA GLU A 31 14.54 13.48 17.63
C GLU A 31 14.45 15.01 17.46
N LYS A 32 13.91 15.50 16.35
CA LYS A 32 13.69 16.94 16.11
C LYS A 32 12.70 17.57 17.11
N PHE A 33 11.82 16.78 17.70
CA PHE A 33 10.88 17.22 18.74
C PHE A 33 11.43 17.02 20.16
N GLY A 34 12.72 16.66 20.30
CA GLY A 34 13.38 16.46 21.58
C GLY A 34 13.22 15.05 22.16
N VAL A 35 12.63 14.12 21.40
CA VAL A 35 12.41 12.73 21.83
C VAL A 35 13.50 11.84 21.26
N ASN A 36 14.52 11.55 22.05
CA ASN A 36 15.58 10.61 21.68
C ASN A 36 15.25 9.19 22.16
N VAL A 37 14.90 8.31 21.22
CA VAL A 37 14.58 6.90 21.47
C VAL A 37 15.30 6.01 20.48
N CYS A 38 15.58 4.76 20.84
CA CYS A 38 16.20 3.82 19.92
C CYS A 38 15.18 3.31 18.88
N ARG A 39 15.68 2.82 17.75
CA ARG A 39 14.85 2.29 16.66
C ARG A 39 13.91 1.16 17.12
N ALA A 40 14.37 0.29 18.02
CA ALA A 40 13.56 -0.81 18.54
C ALA A 40 12.34 -0.29 19.30
N THR A 41 12.53 0.72 20.15
CA THR A 41 11.45 1.38 20.88
C THR A 41 10.42 2.03 19.95
N VAL A 42 10.86 2.66 18.85
CA VAL A 42 9.94 3.20 17.83
C VAL A 42 9.09 2.10 17.19
N ILE A 43 9.71 0.96 16.87
CA ILE A 43 9.00 -0.19 16.28
C ILE A 43 7.96 -0.74 17.26
N GLU A 44 8.33 -0.92 18.52
CA GLU A 44 7.45 -1.44 19.57
C GLU A 44 6.22 -0.54 19.76
N TYR A 45 6.40 0.77 19.95
CA TYR A 45 5.26 1.70 20.06
C TYR A 45 4.39 1.74 18.81
N LEU A 46 4.99 1.64 17.62
CA LEU A 46 4.21 1.56 16.38
C LEU A 46 3.40 0.25 16.33
N GLN A 47 3.98 -0.87 16.73
CA GLN A 47 3.28 -2.16 16.80
C GLN A 47 2.13 -2.14 17.80
N ASP A 48 2.33 -1.55 18.99
CA ASP A 48 1.28 -1.36 20.00
C ASP A 48 0.12 -0.50 19.46
N MET A 49 0.41 0.45 18.57
CA MET A 49 -0.59 1.25 17.85
C MET A 49 -1.17 0.55 16.60
N GLY A 50 -0.78 -0.69 16.33
CA GLY A 50 -1.23 -1.50 15.19
C GLY A 50 -0.56 -1.18 13.86
N PHE A 51 0.54 -0.43 13.85
CA PHE A 51 1.35 -0.15 12.66
C PHE A 51 2.43 -1.21 12.48
N SER A 52 2.66 -1.59 11.22
CA SER A 52 3.79 -2.43 10.85
C SER A 52 4.26 -2.09 9.44
N SER A 53 5.41 -2.64 9.05
CA SER A 53 5.99 -2.43 7.73
C SER A 53 5.47 -3.46 6.74
N TYR A 54 4.84 -2.98 5.67
CA TYR A 54 4.25 -3.81 4.62
C TYR A 54 4.79 -3.40 3.25
N TYR A 55 4.76 -4.33 2.29
CA TYR A 55 4.91 -3.94 0.90
C TYR A 55 3.70 -3.13 0.44
N THR A 56 3.97 -2.07 -0.32
CA THR A 56 2.96 -1.28 -1.01
C THR A 56 2.13 -2.17 -1.92
N LYS A 57 0.83 -1.89 -1.98
CA LYS A 57 -0.03 -2.52 -2.98
C LYS A 57 0.03 -1.70 -4.25
N LYS A 58 0.00 -2.37 -5.41
CA LYS A 58 -0.13 -1.71 -6.70
C LYS A 58 -1.58 -1.89 -7.16
N LYS A 59 -2.19 -0.80 -7.64
CA LYS A 59 -3.53 -0.86 -8.24
C LYS A 59 -3.56 0.08 -9.44
N PRO A 60 -3.85 -0.42 -10.66
CA PRO A 60 -3.95 0.45 -11.82
C PRO A 60 -4.99 1.54 -11.56
N ALA A 61 -4.64 2.77 -11.91
CA ALA A 61 -5.55 3.91 -11.80
C ALA A 61 -6.72 3.69 -12.76
N LEU A 62 -7.94 3.66 -12.22
CA LEU A 62 -9.16 3.52 -13.01
C LEU A 62 -9.82 4.89 -13.16
N THR A 63 -9.90 5.36 -14.39
CA THR A 63 -10.72 6.52 -14.75
C THR A 63 -12.20 6.21 -14.52
N LEU A 64 -13.04 7.24 -14.45
CA LEU A 64 -14.50 7.05 -14.33
C LEU A 64 -15.04 6.21 -15.50
N GLN A 65 -14.55 6.46 -16.72
CA GLN A 65 -14.90 5.71 -17.91
C GLN A 65 -14.51 4.22 -17.80
N HIS A 66 -13.30 3.92 -17.29
CA HIS A 66 -12.89 2.53 -17.07
C HIS A 66 -13.82 1.82 -16.09
N LYS A 67 -14.20 2.49 -14.99
CA LYS A 67 -15.13 1.92 -13.99
C LYS A 67 -16.49 1.61 -14.61
N GLN A 68 -17.05 2.54 -15.39
CA GLN A 68 -18.35 2.35 -16.05
C GLN A 68 -18.31 1.19 -17.06
N LYS A 69 -17.28 1.13 -17.92
CA LYS A 69 -17.13 0.04 -18.90
C LYS A 69 -16.99 -1.32 -18.22
N ARG A 70 -16.15 -1.42 -17.18
CA ARG A 70 -15.96 -2.66 -16.41
C ARG A 70 -17.24 -3.09 -15.70
N LEU A 71 -17.98 -2.16 -15.11
CA LEU A 71 -19.25 -2.46 -14.45
C LEU A 71 -20.29 -2.97 -15.46
N LYS A 72 -20.44 -2.31 -16.62
CA LYS A 72 -21.36 -2.75 -17.68
C LYS A 72 -21.00 -4.14 -18.20
N LEU A 73 -19.71 -4.43 -18.37
CA LEU A 73 -19.25 -5.75 -18.78
C LEU A 73 -19.59 -6.81 -17.72
N ALA A 74 -19.29 -6.54 -16.45
CA ALA A 74 -19.59 -7.46 -15.34
C ALA A 74 -21.10 -7.73 -15.24
N GLN A 75 -21.94 -6.70 -15.33
CA GLN A 75 -23.40 -6.85 -15.32
C GLN A 75 -23.91 -7.67 -16.51
N LYS A 76 -23.35 -7.48 -17.71
CA LYS A 76 -23.76 -8.23 -18.91
C LYS A 76 -23.50 -9.75 -18.77
N HIS A 77 -22.47 -10.13 -18.03
CA HIS A 77 -22.02 -11.52 -17.93
C HIS A 77 -22.25 -12.12 -16.53
N VAL A 78 -22.99 -11.43 -15.64
CA VAL A 78 -23.19 -11.86 -14.24
C VAL A 78 -23.89 -13.21 -14.11
N ASN A 79 -24.78 -13.52 -15.05
CA ASN A 79 -25.57 -14.76 -15.10
C ASN A 79 -24.99 -15.79 -16.07
N TRP A 80 -23.76 -15.60 -16.56
CA TRP A 80 -23.16 -16.56 -17.46
C TRP A 80 -22.84 -17.87 -16.74
N ILE A 81 -23.20 -18.99 -17.38
CA ILE A 81 -22.87 -20.33 -16.91
C ILE A 81 -21.47 -20.76 -17.40
N THR A 82 -20.92 -21.80 -16.80
CA THR A 82 -19.57 -22.31 -17.08
C THR A 82 -19.31 -22.54 -18.57
N ASP A 83 -20.27 -23.12 -19.30
CA ASP A 83 -20.11 -23.42 -20.73
C ASP A 83 -19.97 -22.16 -21.59
N GLN A 84 -20.63 -21.08 -21.19
CA GLN A 84 -20.50 -19.79 -21.88
C GLN A 84 -19.10 -19.20 -21.66
N TRP A 85 -18.55 -19.31 -20.45
CA TRP A 85 -17.17 -18.93 -20.17
C TRP A 85 -16.15 -19.81 -20.90
N ALA A 86 -16.43 -21.10 -21.06
CA ALA A 86 -15.57 -22.04 -21.77
C ALA A 86 -15.46 -21.73 -23.28
N SER A 87 -16.47 -21.07 -23.85
CA SER A 87 -16.44 -20.63 -25.25
C SER A 87 -15.57 -19.39 -25.49
N VAL A 88 -15.12 -18.70 -24.44
CA VAL A 88 -14.32 -17.47 -24.57
C VAL A 88 -12.85 -17.82 -24.77
N ILE A 89 -12.28 -17.33 -25.87
CA ILE A 89 -10.84 -17.37 -26.12
C ILE A 89 -10.23 -16.12 -25.51
N TRP A 90 -9.35 -16.31 -24.52
CA TRP A 90 -8.61 -15.22 -23.88
C TRP A 90 -7.24 -15.07 -24.53
N LEU A 91 -6.87 -13.82 -24.82
CA LEU A 91 -5.55 -13.46 -25.31
C LEU A 91 -4.97 -12.41 -24.36
N ASP A 92 -3.73 -12.61 -23.95
CA ASP A 92 -2.98 -11.68 -23.12
C ASP A 92 -1.49 -11.79 -23.46
N GLU A 93 -0.75 -10.70 -23.27
CA GLU A 93 0.69 -10.66 -23.45
C GLU A 93 1.36 -10.49 -22.08
N SER A 94 2.35 -11.32 -21.77
CA SER A 94 3.10 -11.26 -20.51
C SER A 94 4.58 -11.11 -20.76
N ARG A 95 5.22 -10.21 -20.02
CA ARG A 95 6.68 -10.05 -20.02
C ARG A 95 7.32 -11.07 -19.08
N TYR A 96 8.33 -11.79 -19.57
CA TYR A 96 9.20 -12.64 -18.76
C TYR A 96 10.54 -11.94 -18.58
N ASP A 97 10.96 -11.74 -17.34
CA ASP A 97 12.23 -11.11 -16.99
C ASP A 97 13.08 -12.10 -16.18
N THR A 98 14.33 -12.29 -16.56
CA THR A 98 15.29 -13.17 -15.89
C THR A 98 15.95 -12.51 -14.68
N GLU A 99 15.94 -11.17 -14.62
CA GLU A 99 16.54 -10.38 -13.54
C GLU A 99 15.47 -9.55 -12.82
N GLY A 100 14.74 -10.21 -11.92
CA GLY A 100 13.66 -9.57 -11.19
C GLY A 100 14.13 -8.60 -10.11
N HIS A 101 13.81 -7.31 -10.24
CA HIS A 101 13.71 -6.41 -9.09
C HIS A 101 12.56 -6.86 -8.19
N ARG A 102 12.83 -7.75 -7.23
CA ARG A 102 11.86 -8.23 -6.21
C ARG A 102 11.68 -7.22 -5.08
N GLY A 103 11.42 -5.96 -5.41
CA GLY A 103 11.28 -4.89 -4.42
C GLY A 103 10.08 -4.01 -4.70
N GLY A 104 8.95 -4.28 -4.04
CA GLY A 104 7.94 -3.24 -3.84
C GLY A 104 8.45 -2.23 -2.81
N LEU A 105 8.06 -0.96 -2.93
CA LEU A 105 8.29 0.01 -1.85
C LEU A 105 7.66 -0.49 -0.56
N ARG A 106 8.28 -0.22 0.58
CA ARG A 106 7.69 -0.51 1.90
C ARG A 106 6.97 0.72 2.43
N VAL A 107 5.90 0.48 3.17
CA VAL A 107 5.13 1.49 3.89
C VAL A 107 4.87 1.04 5.32
N ILE A 108 4.92 1.97 6.26
CA ILE A 108 4.45 1.79 7.63
C ILE A 108 2.97 2.16 7.66
N ARG A 109 2.10 1.18 7.94
CA ARG A 109 0.65 1.38 7.95
C ARG A 109 -0.04 0.40 8.89
N GLN A 110 -1.31 0.66 9.17
CA GLN A 110 -2.19 -0.33 9.78
C GLN A 110 -2.70 -1.33 8.72
N GLN A 111 -3.05 -2.55 9.15
CA GLN A 111 -3.48 -3.62 8.25
C GLN A 111 -4.70 -3.24 7.40
N SER A 112 -5.69 -2.58 8.00
CA SER A 112 -6.95 -2.14 7.37
C SER A 112 -6.77 -1.07 6.28
N GLN A 113 -5.59 -0.45 6.18
CA GLN A 113 -5.36 0.69 5.30
C GLN A 113 -4.80 0.30 3.92
N ALA A 114 -4.70 -0.99 3.60
CA ALA A 114 -3.97 -1.51 2.44
C ALA A 114 -4.32 -0.86 1.09
N TYR A 115 -5.58 -0.48 0.89
CA TYR A 115 -6.10 0.05 -0.37
C TYR A 115 -6.41 1.55 -0.32
N LYS A 116 -6.01 2.26 0.74
CA LYS A 116 -6.19 3.71 0.82
C LYS A 116 -5.25 4.40 -0.17
N VAL A 117 -5.85 5.04 -1.18
CA VAL A 117 -5.19 5.56 -2.39
C VAL A 117 -4.03 6.50 -2.08
N HIS A 118 -4.18 7.37 -1.08
CA HIS A 118 -3.17 8.37 -0.75
C HIS A 118 -2.09 7.90 0.24
N ALA A 119 -2.21 6.69 0.80
CA ALA A 119 -1.37 6.28 1.92
C ALA A 119 -0.58 4.98 1.67
N CYS A 120 -1.04 4.09 0.79
CA CYS A 120 -0.49 2.72 0.79
C CYS A 120 -0.25 2.14 -0.61
N LEU A 121 -0.53 2.92 -1.65
CA LEU A 121 -0.33 2.51 -3.04
C LEU A 121 1.06 2.95 -3.54
N GLY A 122 1.82 1.99 -4.04
CA GLY A 122 3.08 2.28 -4.73
C GLY A 122 2.82 2.78 -6.15
N PRO A 123 3.84 3.37 -6.80
CA PRO A 123 3.74 3.72 -8.21
C PRO A 123 3.42 2.47 -9.03
N VAL A 124 2.44 2.62 -9.92
CA VAL A 124 2.10 1.59 -10.90
C VAL A 124 3.00 1.85 -12.10
N PRO A 125 3.84 0.89 -12.50
CA PRO A 125 4.69 1.08 -13.66
C PRO A 125 3.84 1.29 -14.93
N PRO A 126 4.30 2.08 -15.91
CA PRO A 126 3.53 2.42 -17.10
C PRO A 126 2.98 1.21 -17.88
N TRP A 127 3.69 0.07 -17.84
CA TRP A 127 3.26 -1.16 -18.50
C TRP A 127 2.06 -1.83 -17.82
N ALA A 128 1.76 -1.56 -16.55
CA ALA A 128 0.63 -2.16 -15.85
C ALA A 128 -0.73 -1.47 -16.16
N PHE A 129 -0.74 -0.62 -17.19
CA PHE A 129 -1.93 0.04 -17.73
C PHE A 129 -2.35 -0.50 -19.10
N PHE A 130 -1.56 -1.41 -19.69
CA PHE A 130 -1.87 -2.13 -20.91
C PHE A 130 -2.40 -3.52 -20.57
#